data_AF-A0A1Q7G816-F1
#
_entry.id   AF-A0A1Q7G816-F1
#
_cell.length_a   1.000
_cell.length_b   1.000
_cell.length_c   1.000
_cell.angle_alpha   90.00
_cell.angle_beta   90.00
_cell.angle_gamma   90.00
#
_symmetry.space_group_name_H-M   'P 1'
#
loop_
_entity.id
_entity.type
_entity.pdbx_description
1 polymer ?
#
loop_
_entity_poly.entity_id
_entity_poly.type
_entity_poly.pdbx_seq_one_letter_code
_entity_poly.pdbx_strand_id
1 'polypeptide(L)'
;MLSLVIAESALELVPPELQKHNSVLASSRRSKKKPSEILLDISWHFAAMKGIKDEIKRGRPDLVHFCLLEALSIPLYFEKMLNVFVHTINNKVIFVGQNIRIPKSYHRFAGLIEKLYSTGKIEENDKRLLEIKNMDFSSLIDKIKPKQIVGLTTKGTLISYQQLAQGIDDNTCLVVGGFARGHFSDNINKHFDKTISV
;
A
#
# COMPACT_ATOMS: atom_id res chain seq x y z
N MET A 1 -4.00 -19.74 -0.73
CA MET A 1 -3.06 -18.92 -1.54
C MET A 1 -2.42 -17.84 -0.68
N LEU A 2 -1.08 -17.78 -0.66
CA LEU A 2 -0.35 -16.83 0.19
C LEU A 2 -0.85 -15.41 -0.08
N SER A 3 -1.02 -14.62 0.98
CA SER A 3 -1.46 -13.23 0.86
C SER A 3 -0.37 -12.29 1.36
N LEU A 4 -0.03 -11.28 0.57
CA LEU A 4 0.83 -10.17 0.95
C LEU A 4 -0.02 -8.92 1.11
N VAL A 5 0.02 -8.31 2.29
CA VAL A 5 -0.61 -7.01 2.55
C VAL A 5 0.46 -5.97 2.83
N ILE A 6 0.52 -4.95 1.97
CA ILE A 6 1.33 -3.74 2.21
C ILE A 6 0.46 -2.78 3.02
N ALA A 7 0.64 -2.77 4.34
CA ALA A 7 -0.27 -2.13 5.29
C ALA A 7 0.16 -0.72 5.70
N GLU A 8 -0.84 0.12 6.01
CA GLU A 8 -0.67 1.54 6.36
C GLU A 8 0.12 2.30 5.29
N SER A 9 -0.13 1.92 4.04
CA SER A 9 0.58 2.41 2.88
C SER A 9 0.43 3.93 2.75
N ALA A 10 1.57 4.59 2.52
CA ALA A 10 1.72 6.04 2.33
C ALA A 10 1.19 6.50 0.95
N LEU A 11 0.00 6.03 0.60
CA LEU A 11 -0.63 6.16 -0.72
C LEU A 11 -2.03 6.74 -0.54
N GLU A 12 -2.15 8.06 -0.70
CA GLU A 12 -3.40 8.80 -0.55
C GLU A 12 -3.41 10.03 -1.47
N LEU A 13 -4.60 10.54 -1.80
CA LEU A 13 -4.74 11.85 -2.42
C LEU A 13 -4.46 12.96 -1.40
N VAL A 14 -4.18 14.18 -1.87
CA VAL A 14 -3.93 15.30 -0.97
C VAL A 14 -5.17 15.59 -0.08
N PRO A 15 -5.02 15.52 1.25
CA PRO A 15 -6.11 15.74 2.19
C PRO A 15 -6.70 17.14 2.11
N PRO A 16 -8.00 17.34 2.41
CA PRO A 16 -8.67 18.64 2.34
C PRO A 16 -7.93 19.77 3.08
N GLU A 17 -7.36 19.47 4.24
CA GLU A 17 -6.62 20.43 5.06
C GLU A 17 -5.34 20.96 4.39
N LEU A 18 -4.77 20.23 3.42
CA LEU A 18 -3.54 20.60 2.72
C LEU A 18 -3.78 21.25 1.36
N GLN A 19 -4.99 21.16 0.82
CA GLN A 19 -5.28 21.52 -0.59
C GLN A 19 -5.06 23.00 -0.91
N LYS A 20 -5.11 23.88 0.09
CA LYS A 20 -4.89 25.33 -0.07
C LYS A 20 -3.42 25.75 0.11
N HIS A 21 -2.53 24.84 0.52
CA HIS A 21 -1.13 25.18 0.77
C HIS A 21 -0.39 25.46 -0.55
N ASN A 22 0.49 26.47 -0.56
CA ASN A 22 1.18 26.94 -1.77
C ASN A 22 1.96 25.83 -2.50
N SER A 23 2.62 24.94 -1.77
CA SER A 23 3.35 23.81 -2.39
C SER A 23 2.44 22.83 -3.12
N VAL A 24 1.24 22.57 -2.57
CA VAL A 24 0.22 21.72 -3.21
C VAL A 24 -0.36 22.42 -4.43
N LEU A 25 -0.69 23.71 -4.32
CA LEU A 25 -1.20 24.51 -5.44
C LEU A 25 -0.20 24.56 -6.60
N ALA A 26 1.09 24.68 -6.31
CA ALA A 26 2.14 24.64 -7.34
C ALA A 26 2.21 23.27 -8.04
N SER A 27 2.17 22.17 -7.28
CA SER A 27 2.13 20.80 -7.82
C SER A 27 0.90 20.54 -8.68
N SER A 28 -0.28 20.96 -8.20
CA SER A 28 -1.56 20.89 -8.91
C SER A 28 -1.54 21.66 -10.25
N ARG A 29 -0.98 22.87 -10.27
CA ARG A 29 -0.81 23.64 -11.52
C ARG A 29 0.10 22.92 -12.52
N ARG A 30 1.19 22.32 -12.04
CA ARG A 30 2.14 21.57 -12.88
C ARG A 30 1.50 20.31 -13.48
N SER A 31 0.72 19.58 -12.69
CA SER A 31 0.04 18.36 -13.13
C SER A 31 -1.25 18.63 -13.92
N LYS A 32 -1.73 19.88 -13.93
CA LYS A 32 -3.01 20.30 -14.54
C LYS A 32 -4.21 19.54 -13.96
N LYS A 33 -4.16 19.22 -12.67
CA LYS A 33 -5.21 18.49 -11.93
C LYS A 33 -5.60 19.28 -10.69
N LYS A 34 -6.78 19.05 -10.12
CA LYS A 34 -7.15 19.70 -8.86
C LYS A 34 -6.27 19.19 -7.71
N PRO A 35 -6.02 19.99 -6.66
CA PRO A 35 -5.32 19.52 -5.46
C PRO A 35 -5.90 18.22 -4.89
N SER A 36 -7.23 18.08 -4.89
CA SER A 36 -7.92 16.89 -4.41
C SER A 36 -7.73 15.64 -5.27
N GLU A 37 -7.14 15.75 -6.47
CA GLU A 37 -7.01 14.67 -7.46
C GLU A 37 -5.57 14.18 -7.61
N ILE A 38 -4.61 14.83 -6.94
CA ILE A 38 -3.19 14.46 -6.99
C ILE A 38 -2.79 13.65 -5.75
N LEU A 39 -1.83 12.75 -5.91
CA LEU A 39 -1.25 12.02 -4.78
C LEU A 39 -0.50 12.96 -3.83
N LEU A 40 -0.60 12.66 -2.53
CA LEU A 40 0.29 13.25 -1.54
C LEU A 40 1.69 12.66 -1.71
N ASP A 41 2.70 13.51 -1.93
CA ASP A 41 4.09 13.12 -2.14
C ASP A 41 4.99 14.14 -1.45
N ILE A 42 5.82 13.68 -0.52
CA ILE A 42 6.71 14.53 0.28
C ILE A 42 7.69 15.31 -0.58
N SER A 43 8.08 14.78 -1.75
CA SER A 43 9.01 15.43 -2.68
C SER A 43 8.46 16.77 -3.19
N TRP A 44 7.14 16.90 -3.26
CA TRP A 44 6.43 18.11 -3.71
C TRP A 44 5.75 18.85 -2.56
N HIS A 45 5.26 18.11 -1.56
CA HIS A 45 4.33 18.60 -0.55
C HIS A 45 4.94 18.70 0.85
N PHE A 46 6.26 18.52 1.01
CA PHE A 46 6.96 18.57 2.30
C PHE A 46 6.52 19.73 3.20
N ALA A 47 6.49 20.96 2.68
CA ALA A 47 6.11 22.14 3.45
C ALA A 47 4.64 22.09 3.94
N ALA A 48 3.72 21.56 3.13
CA ALA A 48 2.32 21.39 3.51
C ALA A 48 2.14 20.29 4.56
N MET A 49 2.99 19.28 4.56
CA MET A 49 2.85 18.11 5.42
C MET A 49 3.35 18.33 6.86
N LYS A 50 4.05 19.43 7.14
CA LYS A 50 4.58 19.69 8.48
C LYS A 50 3.47 19.79 9.52
N GLY A 51 3.58 18.99 10.59
CA GLY A 51 2.66 19.02 11.72
C GLY A 51 1.33 18.31 11.50
N ILE A 52 1.13 17.62 10.36
CA ILE A 52 -0.05 16.79 10.17
C ILE A 52 0.03 15.53 11.04
N LYS A 53 -1.14 14.99 11.40
CA LYS A 53 -1.20 13.68 12.06
C LYS A 53 -0.50 12.63 11.20
N ASP A 54 0.32 11.82 11.86
CA ASP A 54 1.12 10.73 11.26
C ASP A 54 2.05 11.18 10.13
N GLU A 55 2.55 12.42 10.17
CA GLU A 55 3.45 13.03 9.17
C GLU A 55 4.55 12.06 8.68
N ILE A 56 5.21 11.35 9.60
CA ILE A 56 6.34 10.46 9.31
C ILE A 56 5.98 9.23 8.46
N LYS A 57 4.69 8.88 8.37
CA LYS A 57 4.19 7.74 7.61
C LYS A 57 3.60 8.11 6.26
N ARG A 58 3.38 9.40 5.99
CA ARG A 58 2.59 9.87 4.84
C ARG A 58 3.45 10.30 3.67
N GLY A 59 2.82 10.43 2.49
CA GLY A 59 3.42 11.04 1.31
C GLY A 59 4.64 10.32 0.73
N ARG A 60 4.69 8.98 0.84
CA ARG A 60 5.76 8.14 0.27
C ARG A 60 5.19 7.06 -0.68
N PRO A 61 4.43 7.46 -1.70
CA PRO A 61 3.84 6.52 -2.66
C PRO A 61 4.90 5.76 -3.47
N ASP A 62 6.13 6.27 -3.54
CA ASP A 62 7.29 5.61 -4.15
C ASP A 62 7.63 4.28 -3.47
N LEU A 63 7.51 4.18 -2.13
CA LEU A 63 7.75 2.92 -1.41
C LEU A 63 6.75 1.85 -1.83
N VAL A 64 5.47 2.23 -1.91
CA VAL A 64 4.39 1.33 -2.33
C VAL A 64 4.58 0.92 -3.79
N HIS A 65 5.04 1.84 -4.64
CA HIS A 65 5.40 1.55 -6.02
C HIS A 65 6.48 0.48 -6.12
N PHE A 66 7.59 0.64 -5.39
CA PHE A 66 8.67 -0.35 -5.36
C PHE A 66 8.20 -1.70 -4.82
N CYS A 67 7.48 -1.73 -3.70
CA CYS A 67 6.95 -2.98 -3.14
C CYS A 67 6.05 -3.71 -4.14
N LEU A 68 5.21 -2.99 -4.89
CA LEU A 68 4.38 -3.59 -5.93
C LEU A 68 5.22 -4.07 -7.13
N LEU A 69 6.26 -3.36 -7.55
CA LEU A 69 7.13 -3.83 -8.63
C LEU A 69 7.81 -5.16 -8.27
N GLU A 70 8.33 -5.26 -7.05
CA GLU A 70 8.97 -6.48 -6.55
C GLU A 70 7.96 -7.62 -6.40
N ALA A 71 6.85 -7.39 -5.69
CA ALA A 71 5.86 -8.42 -5.42
C ALA A 71 5.20 -8.99 -6.69
N LEU A 72 5.06 -8.18 -7.75
CA LEU A 72 4.41 -8.58 -9.00
C LEU A 72 5.39 -9.08 -10.07
N SER A 73 6.67 -9.26 -9.72
CA SER A 73 7.72 -9.73 -10.64
C SER A 73 8.36 -11.06 -10.24
N ILE A 74 7.89 -11.69 -9.15
CA ILE A 74 8.39 -12.97 -8.66
C ILE A 74 7.58 -14.17 -9.20
N PRO A 75 8.18 -15.39 -9.27
CA PRO A 75 7.50 -16.60 -9.76
C PRO A 75 6.17 -16.89 -9.05
N LEU A 76 6.12 -16.73 -7.72
CA LEU A 76 4.91 -16.94 -6.92
C LEU A 76 3.69 -16.16 -7.44
N TYR A 77 3.90 -14.95 -7.94
CA TYR A 77 2.83 -14.14 -8.50
C TYR A 77 2.41 -14.61 -9.89
N PHE A 78 3.37 -14.94 -10.76
CA PHE A 78 3.07 -15.45 -12.11
C PHE A 78 2.38 -16.82 -12.11
N GLU A 79 2.72 -17.66 -11.12
CA GLU A 79 2.10 -18.96 -10.89
C GLU A 79 0.75 -18.87 -10.15
N LYS A 80 0.27 -17.65 -9.87
CA LYS A 80 -0.97 -17.40 -9.13
C LYS A 80 -0.98 -18.13 -7.78
N MET A 81 0.12 -18.02 -7.04
CA MET A 81 0.25 -18.49 -5.66
C MET A 81 0.34 -17.34 -4.66
N LEU A 82 0.30 -16.09 -5.14
CA LEU A 82 0.33 -14.88 -4.32
C LEU A 82 -0.85 -13.94 -4.63
N ASN A 83 -1.61 -13.59 -3.60
CA ASN A 83 -2.50 -12.42 -3.60
C ASN A 83 -1.75 -11.21 -3.06
N VAL A 84 -1.92 -10.05 -3.70
CA VAL A 84 -1.33 -8.80 -3.23
C VAL A 84 -2.44 -7.79 -2.91
N PHE A 85 -2.35 -7.16 -1.75
CA PHE A 85 -3.25 -6.11 -1.31
C PHE A 85 -2.44 -4.91 -0.80
N VAL A 86 -2.98 -3.71 -1.00
CA VAL A 86 -2.43 -2.48 -0.42
C VAL A 86 -3.47 -1.90 0.51
N HIS A 87 -3.23 -1.93 1.82
CA HIS A 87 -4.04 -1.23 2.81
C HIS A 87 -3.40 0.14 3.07
N THR A 88 -4.13 1.22 2.79
CA THR A 88 -3.63 2.60 2.87
C THR A 88 -3.79 3.19 4.26
N ILE A 89 -3.04 4.26 4.56
CA ILE A 89 -3.13 4.98 5.83
C ILE A 89 -4.52 5.60 6.11
N ASN A 90 -5.34 5.79 5.07
CA ASN A 90 -6.70 6.31 5.15
C ASN A 90 -7.79 5.22 5.02
N ASN A 91 -7.49 3.99 5.43
CA ASN A 91 -8.41 2.84 5.48
C ASN A 91 -9.13 2.57 4.15
N LYS A 92 -8.32 2.49 3.08
CA LYS A 92 -8.75 1.94 1.79
C LYS A 92 -7.92 0.70 1.49
N VAL A 93 -8.50 -0.22 0.74
CA VAL A 93 -7.80 -1.40 0.25
C VAL A 93 -7.80 -1.40 -1.26
N ILE A 94 -6.62 -1.50 -1.85
CA ILE A 94 -6.45 -1.79 -3.27
C ILE A 94 -6.26 -3.30 -3.43
N PHE A 95 -7.19 -3.92 -4.15
CA PHE A 95 -7.13 -5.29 -4.61
C PHE A 95 -6.32 -5.33 -5.91
N VAL A 96 -5.25 -6.12 -5.93
CA VAL A 96 -4.41 -6.30 -7.11
C VAL A 96 -4.82 -7.57 -7.84
N GLY A 97 -5.20 -7.44 -9.10
CA GLY A 97 -5.56 -8.55 -9.97
C GLY A 97 -4.35 -9.43 -10.31
N GLN A 98 -4.61 -10.63 -10.83
CA GLN A 98 -3.57 -11.60 -11.17
C GLN A 98 -2.96 -11.32 -12.57
N ASN A 99 -1.67 -11.59 -12.73
CA ASN A 99 -0.91 -11.42 -13.98
C ASN A 99 -0.97 -9.99 -14.55
N ILE A 100 -1.08 -8.97 -13.70
CA ILE A 100 -0.98 -7.56 -14.11
C ILE A 100 0.47 -7.08 -14.03
N ARG A 101 0.78 -6.04 -14.82
CA ARG A 101 2.06 -5.32 -14.74
C ARG A 101 1.81 -3.87 -14.35
N ILE A 102 2.40 -3.43 -13.24
CA ILE A 102 2.35 -2.04 -12.81
C ILE A 102 3.36 -1.21 -13.62
N PRO A 103 3.05 0.06 -13.97
CA PRO A 103 4.00 0.90 -14.68
C PRO A 103 5.34 1.03 -13.95
N LYS A 104 6.45 0.75 -14.63
CA LYS A 104 7.81 0.90 -14.05
C LYS A 104 8.19 2.37 -13.78
N SER A 105 7.62 3.31 -14.54
CA SER A 105 7.84 4.74 -14.32
C SER A 105 6.94 5.24 -13.19
N TYR A 106 7.54 5.88 -12.19
CA TYR A 106 6.81 6.44 -11.06
C TYR A 106 5.69 7.41 -11.49
N HIS A 107 5.95 8.31 -12.44
CA HIS A 107 4.90 9.25 -12.90
C HIS A 107 3.71 8.55 -13.56
N ARG A 108 3.94 7.44 -14.27
CA ARG A 108 2.85 6.63 -14.83
C ARG A 108 2.11 5.86 -13.74
N PHE A 109 2.83 5.35 -12.74
CA PHE A 109 2.22 4.73 -11.56
C PHE A 109 1.34 5.72 -10.79
N ALA A 110 1.86 6.92 -10.51
CA ALA A 110 1.11 7.98 -9.85
C ALA A 110 -0.18 8.31 -10.61
N GLY A 111 -0.09 8.53 -11.92
CA GLY A 111 -1.27 8.78 -12.76
C GLY A 111 -2.28 7.63 -12.77
N LEU A 112 -1.81 6.37 -12.73
CA LEU A 112 -2.67 5.18 -12.62
C LEU A 112 -3.40 5.13 -11.28
N ILE A 113 -2.71 5.40 -10.17
CA ILE A 113 -3.31 5.39 -8.84
C ILE A 113 -4.29 6.56 -8.68
N GLU A 114 -3.95 7.77 -9.14
CA GLU A 114 -4.88 8.91 -9.14
C GLU A 114 -6.16 8.57 -9.93
N LYS A 115 -6.02 7.93 -11.09
CA LYS A 115 -7.16 7.42 -11.86
C LYS A 115 -7.95 6.38 -11.07
N LEU A 116 -7.28 5.41 -10.43
CA LEU A 116 -7.92 4.39 -9.61
C LEU A 116 -8.74 5.00 -8.46
N TYR A 117 -8.21 6.01 -7.78
CA TYR A 117 -8.94 6.73 -6.74
C TYR A 117 -10.19 7.44 -7.27
N SER A 118 -10.13 7.95 -8.50
CA SER A 118 -11.25 8.63 -9.16
C SER A 118 -12.33 7.65 -9.64
N THR A 119 -11.93 6.54 -10.26
CA THR A 119 -12.86 5.59 -10.90
C THR A 119 -13.27 4.42 -10.02
N GLY A 120 -12.58 4.19 -8.90
CA GLY A 120 -12.77 3.03 -8.01
C GLY A 120 -12.19 1.71 -8.55
N LYS A 121 -11.96 1.61 -9.86
CA LYS A 121 -11.45 0.41 -10.53
C LYS A 121 -10.69 0.72 -11.81
N ILE A 122 -9.73 -0.13 -12.16
CA ILE A 122 -9.03 -0.16 -13.45
C ILE A 122 -9.29 -1.52 -14.09
N GLU A 123 -9.82 -1.50 -15.31
CA GLU A 123 -10.21 -2.68 -16.08
C GLU A 123 -9.60 -2.62 -17.49
N GLU A 124 -9.27 -3.78 -18.05
CA GLU A 124 -8.82 -3.96 -19.43
C GLU A 124 -9.45 -5.24 -19.98
N ASN A 125 -10.14 -5.17 -21.13
CA ASN A 125 -10.85 -6.30 -21.74
C ASN A 125 -11.77 -7.04 -20.74
N ASP A 126 -12.59 -6.27 -20.00
CA ASP A 126 -13.47 -6.74 -18.92
C ASP A 126 -12.78 -7.44 -17.73
N LYS A 127 -11.45 -7.49 -17.72
CA LYS A 127 -10.66 -8.00 -16.61
C LYS A 127 -10.32 -6.87 -15.65
N ARG A 128 -10.71 -7.04 -14.39
CA ARG A 128 -10.35 -6.14 -13.29
C ARG A 128 -8.88 -6.28 -12.93
N LEU A 129 -8.13 -5.20 -13.16
CA LEU A 129 -6.71 -5.12 -12.86
C LEU A 129 -6.48 -4.59 -11.45
N LEU A 130 -7.14 -3.49 -11.09
CA LEU A 130 -7.06 -2.89 -9.75
C LEU A 130 -8.47 -2.49 -9.31
N GLU A 131 -8.76 -2.59 -8.02
CA GLU A 131 -10.00 -2.07 -7.43
C GLU A 131 -9.70 -1.51 -6.05
N ILE A 132 -10.21 -0.31 -5.77
CA ILE A 132 -10.06 0.34 -4.47
C ILE A 132 -11.40 0.35 -3.74
N LYS A 133 -11.41 -0.06 -2.47
CA LYS A 133 -12.59 -0.04 -1.60
C LYS A 133 -12.30 0.72 -0.31
N ASN A 134 -13.31 1.39 0.22
CA ASN A 134 -13.30 1.85 1.61
C ASN A 134 -13.43 0.61 2.50
N MET A 135 -12.33 0.21 3.10
CA MET A 135 -12.21 -1.04 3.85
C MET A 135 -11.02 -0.88 4.78
N ASP A 136 -11.23 -1.12 6.07
CA ASP A 136 -10.14 -1.14 7.04
C ASP A 136 -9.40 -2.48 7.01
N PHE A 137 -8.29 -2.54 7.74
CA PHE A 137 -7.48 -3.75 7.82
C PHE A 137 -8.23 -4.94 8.42
N SER A 138 -9.05 -4.74 9.45
CA SER A 138 -9.83 -5.83 10.07
C SER A 138 -10.76 -6.48 9.04
N SER A 139 -11.51 -5.66 8.30
CA SER A 139 -12.42 -6.12 7.25
C SER A 139 -11.67 -6.83 6.11
N LEU A 140 -10.45 -6.40 5.80
CA LEU A 140 -9.59 -7.09 4.84
C LEU A 140 -9.20 -8.48 5.34
N ILE A 141 -8.77 -8.59 6.60
CA ILE A 141 -8.41 -9.87 7.21
C ILE A 141 -9.63 -10.81 7.24
N ASP A 142 -10.80 -10.31 7.62
CA ASP A 142 -12.06 -11.10 7.62
C ASP A 142 -12.46 -11.59 6.22
N LYS A 143 -12.06 -10.85 5.19
CA LYS A 143 -12.27 -11.23 3.79
C LYS A 143 -11.25 -12.28 3.32
N ILE A 144 -9.99 -12.14 3.70
CA ILE A 144 -8.91 -13.07 3.33
C ILE A 144 -9.08 -14.40 4.10
N LYS A 145 -9.51 -14.34 5.36
CA LYS A 145 -9.59 -15.46 6.30
C LYS A 145 -8.31 -16.31 6.35
N PRO A 146 -7.15 -15.69 6.61
CA PRO A 146 -5.90 -16.43 6.70
C PRO A 146 -5.91 -17.32 7.94
N LYS A 147 -5.19 -18.45 7.87
CA LYS A 147 -4.94 -19.32 9.02
C LYS A 147 -3.96 -18.69 10.01
N GLN A 148 -3.05 -17.86 9.49
CA GLN A 148 -2.02 -17.20 10.27
C GLN A 148 -1.69 -15.84 9.66
N ILE A 149 -1.47 -14.84 10.51
CA ILE A 149 -1.07 -13.49 10.15
C ILE A 149 0.30 -13.20 10.74
N VAL A 150 1.24 -12.87 9.87
CA VAL A 150 2.64 -12.61 10.24
C VAL A 150 3.00 -11.18 9.87
N GLY A 151 3.29 -10.36 10.88
CA GLY A 151 3.76 -8.99 10.70
C GLY A 151 5.29 -8.93 10.67
N LEU A 152 5.87 -8.37 9.60
CA LEU A 152 7.31 -8.10 9.54
C LEU A 152 7.61 -6.75 10.19
N THR A 153 8.35 -6.77 11.29
CA THR A 153 8.63 -5.59 12.13
C THR A 153 9.95 -5.75 12.86
N THR A 154 10.67 -4.65 13.02
CA THR A 154 11.93 -4.60 13.78
C THR A 154 11.78 -4.91 15.27
N LYS A 155 10.54 -4.93 15.79
CA LYS A 155 10.21 -5.34 17.17
C LYS A 155 9.90 -6.84 17.30
N GLY A 156 9.93 -7.57 16.19
CA GLY A 156 9.60 -8.99 16.15
C GLY A 156 10.74 -9.88 16.57
N THR A 157 10.48 -11.19 16.63
CA THR A 157 11.51 -12.20 16.87
C THR A 157 12.46 -12.25 15.68
N LEU A 158 13.76 -12.07 15.93
CA LEU A 158 14.79 -12.12 14.90
C LEU A 158 14.98 -13.56 14.39
N ILE A 159 14.71 -13.79 13.11
CA ILE A 159 14.93 -15.06 12.42
C ILE A 159 15.49 -14.81 11.02
N SER A 160 15.99 -15.85 10.35
CA SER A 160 16.42 -15.74 8.95
C SER A 160 15.25 -15.82 7.96
N TYR A 161 15.44 -15.30 6.74
CA TYR A 161 14.47 -15.47 5.64
C TYR A 161 14.13 -16.94 5.36
N GLN A 162 15.09 -17.86 5.53
CA GLN A 162 14.84 -19.29 5.35
C GLN A 162 13.89 -19.83 6.42
N GLN A 163 14.08 -19.44 7.69
CA GLN A 163 13.19 -19.84 8.78
C GLN A 163 11.78 -19.26 8.60
N LEU A 164 11.68 -18.00 8.14
CA LEU A 164 10.40 -17.40 7.77
C LEU A 164 9.72 -18.23 6.68
N ALA A 165 10.42 -18.54 5.58
CA ALA A 165 9.88 -19.28 4.45
C ALA A 165 9.41 -20.70 4.84
N GLN A 166 10.09 -21.36 5.77
CA GLN A 166 9.68 -22.66 6.31
C GLN A 166 8.43 -22.58 7.20
N GLY A 167 8.17 -21.42 7.79
CA GLY A 167 7.06 -21.18 8.72
C GLY A 167 5.81 -20.56 8.09
N ILE A 168 5.81 -20.33 6.77
CA ILE A 168 4.67 -19.81 6.01
C ILE A 168 4.11 -20.88 5.07
N ASP A 169 2.80 -20.84 4.86
CA ASP A 169 2.08 -21.71 3.94
C ASP A 169 1.13 -20.91 3.04
N ASP A 170 0.43 -21.59 2.15
CA ASP A 170 -0.55 -20.99 1.26
C ASP A 170 -1.70 -20.29 1.99
N ASN A 171 -1.94 -20.49 3.28
CA ASN A 171 -3.02 -19.79 4.00
C ASN A 171 -2.49 -18.74 4.98
N THR A 172 -1.23 -18.36 4.80
CA THR A 172 -0.60 -17.30 5.59
C THR A 172 -0.83 -15.93 4.95
N CYS A 173 -1.08 -14.92 5.79
CA CYS A 173 -1.07 -13.52 5.40
C CYS A 173 0.19 -12.86 5.94
N LEU A 174 1.14 -12.57 5.05
CA LEU A 174 2.32 -11.76 5.32
C LEU A 174 1.96 -10.28 5.26
N VAL A 175 2.38 -9.53 6.26
CA VAL A 175 2.08 -8.10 6.38
C VAL A 175 3.37 -7.31 6.50
N VAL A 176 3.55 -6.33 5.60
CA VAL A 176 4.70 -5.43 5.55
C VAL A 176 4.24 -3.98 5.61
N GLY A 177 5.02 -3.09 6.22
CA GLY A 177 4.69 -1.67 6.31
C GLY A 177 4.89 -0.95 4.97
N GLY A 178 3.87 -0.26 4.48
CA GLY A 178 3.94 0.58 3.27
C GLY A 178 4.31 2.04 3.54
N PHE A 179 5.04 2.31 4.62
CA PHE A 179 5.36 3.64 5.12
C PHE A 179 6.85 3.77 5.44
N ALA A 180 7.37 5.00 5.47
CA ALA A 180 8.80 5.22 5.58
C ALA A 180 9.37 5.07 7.00
N ARG A 181 8.61 5.47 8.03
CA ARG A 181 9.08 5.49 9.43
C ARG A 181 7.97 5.16 10.41
N GLY A 182 8.37 4.66 11.58
CA GLY A 182 7.47 4.29 12.67
C GLY A 182 7.21 2.78 12.72
N HIS A 183 6.16 2.40 13.44
CA HIS A 183 5.73 1.02 13.59
C HIS A 183 4.24 0.92 13.23
N PHE A 184 3.75 -0.28 12.94
CA PHE A 184 2.32 -0.52 12.77
C PHE A 184 1.51 0.05 13.94
N SER A 185 0.35 0.61 13.66
CA SER A 185 -0.57 1.05 14.72
C SER A 185 -1.11 -0.15 15.52
N ASP A 186 -1.59 0.12 16.73
CA ASP A 186 -2.19 -0.90 17.59
C ASP A 186 -3.38 -1.59 16.92
N ASN A 187 -4.10 -0.86 16.06
CA ASN A 187 -5.21 -1.39 15.26
C ASN A 187 -4.76 -2.49 14.30
N ILE A 188 -3.53 -2.47 13.82
CA ILE A 188 -2.97 -3.51 12.95
C ILE A 188 -2.28 -4.58 13.79
N ASN A 189 -1.45 -4.18 14.77
CA ASN A 189 -0.66 -5.10 15.60
C ASN A 189 -1.51 -6.15 16.31
N LYS A 190 -2.72 -5.79 16.77
CA LYS A 190 -3.62 -6.71 17.47
C LYS A 190 -4.07 -7.92 16.64
N HIS A 191 -3.92 -7.87 15.31
CA HIS A 191 -4.28 -8.97 14.42
C HIS A 191 -3.11 -9.93 14.14
N PHE A 192 -1.89 -9.60 14.55
CA PHE A 192 -0.74 -10.45 14.25
C PHE A 192 -0.66 -11.63 15.22
N ASP A 193 -0.64 -12.86 14.68
CA ASP A 193 -0.34 -14.06 15.46
C ASP A 193 1.15 -14.13 15.80
N LYS A 194 2.00 -13.64 14.87
CA LYS A 194 3.44 -13.56 15.04
C LYS A 194 3.99 -12.26 14.48
N THR A 195 4.95 -11.69 15.19
CA THR A 195 5.77 -10.57 14.73
C THR A 195 7.20 -11.02 14.54
N ILE A 196 7.76 -10.80 13.35
CA ILE A 196 9.05 -11.33 12.94
C ILE A 196 9.96 -10.20 12.45
N SER A 197 11.23 -10.24 12.83
CA SER A 197 12.30 -9.42 12.24
C SER A 197 13.18 -10.33 11.39
N VAL A 198 13.52 -9.89 10.17
CA VAL A 198 14.37 -10.60 9.20
C VAL A 198 15.48 -9.70 8.68
#